data_AF-A0A960UA01-F1
#
_entry.id   AF-A0A960UA01-F1
#
_cell.length_a   1.000
_cell.length_b   1.000
_cell.length_c   1.000
_cell.angle_alpha   90.00
_cell.angle_beta   90.00
_cell.angle_gamma   90.00
#
_symmetry.space_group_name_H-M   'P 1'
#
loop_
_entity.id
_entity.type
_entity.pdbx_description
1 polymer ?
#
loop_
_entity_poly.entity_id
_entity_poly.type
_entity_poly.pdbx_seq_one_letter_code
_entity_poly.pdbx_strand_id
1 'polypeptide(L)'
;YLKSRNFLYGATNGSVHGDTANLKYFRFTKQIELLARDYKRNFSPYLQELMFEAISLLMVSRRFVHITGGMSSVSSKASINLALYGQFDDTVPSSSVRGVVDKSTLPEANEMLSNLLSIQSGNKNHDTQVEVEDAVPYFTHADTKSSRLLKKNDMGSFIQATHHWAPLFKEVDFLTTERDLELAIYDTPKDRHVFPWIEVNARFGIIKRK
;
A
#
# COMPACT_ATOMS: atom_id res chain seq x y z
N TYR A 1 29.74 6.51 6.79
CA TYR A 1 28.77 6.03 7.80
C TYR A 1 27.38 6.51 7.44
N LEU A 2 26.42 5.59 7.31
CA LEU A 2 25.00 5.92 7.14
C LEU A 2 24.52 6.71 8.36
N LYS A 3 23.86 7.85 8.16
CA LYS A 3 23.43 8.74 9.25
C LYS A 3 21.94 8.62 9.57
N SER A 4 21.14 8.27 8.58
CA SER A 4 19.69 8.08 8.70
C SER A 4 19.14 7.38 7.46
N ARG A 5 17.95 6.79 7.59
CA ARG A 5 17.21 6.10 6.52
C ARG A 5 15.92 6.84 6.23
N ASN A 6 15.58 7.00 4.95
CA ASN A 6 14.29 7.53 4.52
C ASN A 6 13.59 6.49 3.63
N PHE A 7 12.42 6.04 4.06
CA PHE A 7 11.54 5.17 3.29
C PHE A 7 10.56 6.04 2.51
N LEU A 8 10.31 5.70 1.25
CA LEU A 8 9.37 6.45 0.41
C LEU A 8 8.02 5.74 0.39
N TYR A 9 6.99 6.41 0.92
CA TYR A 9 5.58 6.01 0.88
C TYR A 9 5.25 4.65 1.49
N GLY A 10 6.20 4.01 2.20
CA GLY A 10 6.00 2.71 2.84
C GLY A 10 5.58 1.59 1.88
N ALA A 11 5.93 1.65 0.58
CA ALA A 11 5.55 0.64 -0.41
C ALA A 11 6.03 -0.79 -0.04
N THR A 12 6.99 -0.91 0.88
CA THR A 12 7.43 -2.17 1.49
C THR A 12 6.35 -2.86 2.32
N ASN A 13 5.35 -2.13 2.85
CA ASN A 13 4.24 -2.71 3.60
C ASN A 13 3.07 -3.15 2.70
N GLY A 14 3.22 -3.00 1.39
CA GLY A 14 2.18 -3.34 0.42
C GLY A 14 1.40 -2.11 0.00
N SER A 15 0.36 -2.35 -0.79
CA SER A 15 -0.61 -1.34 -1.19
C SER A 15 -1.97 -1.68 -0.58
N VAL A 16 -2.82 -0.67 -0.41
CA VAL A 16 -4.23 -0.85 0.01
C VAL A 16 -4.95 -1.83 -0.92
N HIS A 17 -4.57 -1.88 -2.20
CA HIS A 17 -5.08 -2.88 -3.15
C HIS A 17 -4.71 -4.31 -2.79
N GLY A 18 -3.47 -4.55 -2.35
CA GLY A 18 -3.00 -5.87 -1.93
C GLY A 18 -3.61 -6.36 -0.62
N ASP A 19 -3.80 -5.47 0.35
CA ASP A 19 -4.34 -5.85 1.66
C ASP A 19 -5.86 -6.02 1.63
N THR A 20 -6.58 -5.16 0.92
CA THR A 20 -8.03 -5.33 0.74
C THR A 20 -8.35 -6.56 -0.13
N ALA A 21 -7.46 -6.92 -1.05
CA ALA A 21 -7.58 -8.11 -1.86
C ALA A 21 -7.59 -9.41 -1.04
N ASN A 22 -6.66 -9.53 -0.09
CA ASN A 22 -6.64 -10.66 0.84
C ASN A 22 -7.91 -10.72 1.68
N LEU A 23 -8.41 -9.55 2.13
CA LEU A 23 -9.65 -9.45 2.89
C LEU A 23 -10.88 -9.87 2.06
N LYS A 24 -10.93 -9.49 0.78
CA LYS A 24 -12.00 -9.90 -0.16
C LYS A 24 -11.96 -11.39 -0.42
N TYR A 25 -10.77 -11.95 -0.65
CA TYR A 25 -10.60 -13.39 -0.83
C TYR A 25 -11.07 -14.15 0.41
N PHE A 26 -10.62 -13.74 1.59
CA PHE A 26 -11.05 -14.34 2.86
C PHE A 26 -12.57 -14.26 3.06
N ARG A 27 -13.18 -13.09 2.82
CA ARG A 27 -14.64 -12.90 2.92
C ARG A 27 -15.40 -13.76 1.91
N PHE A 28 -14.91 -13.85 0.68
CA PHE A 28 -15.48 -14.70 -0.38
C PHE A 28 -15.41 -16.18 -0.01
N THR A 29 -14.24 -16.67 0.42
CA THR A 29 -14.07 -18.06 0.88
C THR A 29 -14.98 -18.36 2.07
N LYS A 30 -15.10 -17.45 3.03
CA LYS A 30 -16.02 -17.60 4.17
C LYS A 30 -17.49 -17.65 3.74
N GLN A 31 -17.89 -16.85 2.75
CA GLN A 31 -19.26 -16.91 2.20
C GLN A 31 -19.52 -18.22 1.45
N ILE A 32 -18.56 -18.71 0.66
CA ILE A 32 -18.65 -20.03 0.04
C ILE A 32 -18.79 -21.12 1.10
N GLU A 33 -18.00 -21.05 2.18
CA GLU A 33 -18.08 -22.03 3.26
C GLU A 33 -19.44 -22.02 3.96
N LEU A 34 -19.98 -20.84 4.26
CA LEU A 34 -21.32 -20.70 4.86
C LEU A 34 -22.41 -21.25 3.94
N LEU A 35 -22.37 -20.90 2.65
CA LEU A 35 -23.27 -21.46 1.64
C LEU A 35 -23.11 -22.98 1.60
N ALA A 36 -21.90 -23.51 1.45
CA ALA A 36 -21.65 -24.94 1.39
C ALA A 36 -22.16 -25.69 2.63
N ARG A 37 -22.05 -25.10 3.83
CA ARG A 37 -22.62 -25.68 5.07
C ARG A 37 -24.16 -25.69 5.07
N ASP A 38 -24.80 -24.61 4.64
CA ASP A 38 -26.26 -24.53 4.53
C ASP A 38 -26.80 -25.49 3.46
N TYR A 39 -26.06 -25.67 2.37
CA TYR A 39 -26.40 -26.62 1.30
C TYR A 39 -26.13 -28.08 1.71
N LYS A 40 -25.07 -28.36 2.50
CA LYS A 40 -24.75 -29.71 3.01
C LYS A 40 -25.86 -30.32 3.84
N ARG A 41 -26.66 -29.47 4.49
CA ARG A 41 -27.79 -29.87 5.34
C ARG A 41 -29.04 -30.24 4.53
N ASN A 42 -29.16 -29.75 3.29
CA ASN A 42 -30.44 -29.77 2.55
C ASN A 42 -30.39 -30.46 1.17
N PHE A 43 -29.21 -30.79 0.64
CA PHE A 43 -29.08 -31.29 -0.74
C PHE A 43 -28.23 -32.56 -0.88
N SER A 44 -28.49 -33.32 -1.95
CA SER A 44 -27.81 -34.58 -2.25
C SER A 44 -26.32 -34.38 -2.56
N PRO A 45 -25.48 -35.41 -2.33
CA PRO A 45 -24.04 -35.34 -2.60
C PRO A 45 -23.69 -34.92 -4.03
N TYR A 46 -24.48 -35.37 -5.01
CA TYR A 46 -24.30 -35.02 -6.43
C TYR A 46 -24.46 -33.53 -6.72
N LEU A 47 -25.45 -32.88 -6.07
CA LEU A 47 -25.67 -31.45 -6.24
C LEU A 47 -24.57 -30.61 -5.58
N GLN A 48 -23.97 -31.13 -4.51
CA GLN A 48 -22.82 -30.52 -3.85
C GLN A 48 -21.60 -30.54 -4.76
N GLU A 49 -21.34 -31.68 -5.42
CA GLU A 49 -20.22 -31.86 -6.35
C GLU A 49 -20.31 -30.88 -7.54
N LEU A 50 -21.49 -30.78 -8.15
CA LEU A 50 -21.74 -29.91 -9.29
C LEU A 50 -21.59 -28.41 -8.94
N MET A 51 -22.01 -28.02 -7.73
CA MET A 51 -21.77 -26.67 -7.20
C MET A 51 -20.27 -26.37 -7.00
N PHE A 52 -19.53 -27.30 -6.39
CA PHE A 52 -18.10 -27.12 -6.17
C PHE A 52 -17.33 -27.04 -7.49
N GLU A 53 -17.73 -27.82 -8.50
CA GLU A 53 -17.21 -27.73 -9.86
C GLU A 53 -17.49 -26.36 -10.48
N ALA A 54 -18.72 -25.86 -10.38
CA ALA A 54 -19.11 -24.56 -10.92
C ALA A 54 -18.34 -23.40 -10.24
N ILE A 55 -18.18 -23.44 -8.91
CA ILE A 55 -17.38 -22.46 -8.17
C ILE A 55 -15.92 -22.52 -8.59
N SER A 56 -15.36 -23.72 -8.73
CA SER A 56 -13.98 -23.92 -9.17
C SER A 56 -13.75 -23.36 -10.57
N LEU A 57 -14.67 -23.61 -11.51
CA LEU A 57 -14.62 -23.06 -12.87
C LEU A 57 -14.71 -21.53 -12.89
N LEU A 58 -15.53 -20.95 -12.01
CA LEU A 58 -15.64 -19.50 -11.83
C LEU A 58 -14.34 -18.88 -11.32
N MET A 59 -13.69 -19.53 -10.34
CA MET A 59 -12.42 -19.07 -9.77
C MET A 59 -11.25 -19.15 -10.76
N VAL A 60 -11.25 -20.12 -11.68
CA VAL A 60 -10.22 -20.24 -12.73
C VAL A 60 -10.54 -19.35 -13.95
N SER A 61 -11.73 -18.74 -13.99
CA SER A 61 -12.13 -17.92 -15.12
C SER A 61 -11.20 -16.71 -15.32
N ARG A 62 -10.89 -16.40 -16.58
CA ARG A 62 -10.00 -15.29 -16.97
C ARG A 62 -10.48 -13.94 -16.42
N ARG A 63 -11.80 -13.75 -16.24
CA ARG A 63 -12.40 -12.56 -15.63
C ARG A 63 -12.12 -12.48 -14.14
N PHE A 64 -12.28 -13.58 -13.40
CA PHE A 64 -11.94 -13.64 -11.98
C PHE A 64 -10.43 -13.43 -11.77
N VAL A 65 -9.59 -14.09 -12.56
CA VAL A 65 -8.13 -13.93 -12.56
C VAL A 65 -7.69 -12.50 -12.95
N HIS A 66 -8.41 -11.80 -13.82
CA HIS A 66 -8.09 -10.39 -14.11
C HIS A 66 -8.45 -9.46 -12.96
N ILE A 67 -9.60 -9.71 -12.30
CA ILE A 67 -10.04 -8.97 -11.11
C ILE A 67 -9.08 -9.22 -9.93
N THR A 68 -8.55 -10.44 -9.80
CA THR A 68 -7.62 -10.81 -8.74
C THR A 68 -6.14 -10.63 -9.10
N GLY A 69 -5.81 -10.53 -10.39
CA GLY A 69 -4.43 -10.41 -10.89
C GLY A 69 -3.81 -9.03 -10.67
N GLY A 70 -4.64 -7.98 -10.65
CA GLY A 70 -4.23 -6.64 -10.22
C GLY A 70 -3.90 -6.52 -8.72
N MET A 71 -4.09 -7.60 -7.95
CA MET A 71 -3.94 -7.63 -6.49
C MET A 71 -2.51 -7.93 -6.00
N SER A 72 -1.56 -8.11 -6.93
CA SER A 72 -0.14 -8.43 -6.62
C SER A 72 0.77 -7.21 -6.84
N SER A 73 0.45 -6.03 -6.31
CA SER A 73 1.41 -4.92 -6.31
C SER A 73 2.32 -5.00 -5.08
N VAL A 74 3.62 -5.13 -5.34
CA VAL A 74 4.71 -5.53 -4.43
C VAL A 74 4.42 -6.86 -3.74
N SER A 75 5.04 -7.95 -4.22
CA SER A 75 4.79 -9.27 -3.63
C SER A 75 5.07 -9.22 -2.12
N SER A 76 4.06 -9.51 -1.30
CA SER A 76 4.21 -9.66 0.15
C SER A 76 5.43 -10.51 0.52
N LYS A 77 5.76 -11.49 -0.33
CA LYS A 77 6.96 -12.33 -0.26
C LYS A 77 8.28 -11.55 -0.31
N ALA A 78 8.41 -10.53 -1.16
CA ALA A 78 9.62 -9.70 -1.25
C ALA A 78 9.80 -8.87 0.03
N SER A 79 8.73 -8.29 0.54
CA SER A 79 8.73 -7.56 1.81
C SER A 79 9.07 -8.46 2.99
N ILE A 80 8.49 -9.67 3.05
CA ILE A 80 8.81 -10.68 4.05
C ILE A 80 10.27 -11.11 3.95
N ASN A 81 10.79 -11.35 2.74
CA ASN A 81 12.19 -11.70 2.54
C ASN A 81 13.12 -10.57 3.00
N LEU A 82 12.79 -9.32 2.70
CA LEU A 82 13.56 -8.17 3.19
C LEU A 82 13.47 -8.04 4.71
N ALA A 83 12.31 -8.34 5.30
CA ALA A 83 12.13 -8.36 6.75
C ALA A 83 12.94 -9.47 7.43
N LEU A 84 13.12 -10.63 6.78
CA LEU A 84 13.86 -11.77 7.32
C LEU A 84 15.38 -11.62 7.14
N TYR A 85 15.81 -11.21 5.94
CA TYR A 85 17.21 -11.24 5.53
C TYR A 85 17.88 -9.87 5.48
N GLY A 86 17.10 -8.79 5.59
CA GLY A 86 17.63 -7.43 5.60
C GLY A 86 18.51 -7.17 6.81
N GLN A 87 19.69 -6.60 6.57
CA GLN A 87 20.63 -6.19 7.60
C GLN A 87 20.50 -4.69 7.85
N PHE A 88 20.11 -4.34 9.06
CA PHE A 88 19.85 -2.96 9.45
C PHE A 88 20.67 -2.61 10.68
N ASP A 89 21.39 -1.48 10.60
CA ASP A 89 22.11 -0.90 11.73
C ASP A 89 21.11 -0.35 12.76
N ASP A 90 21.30 -0.70 14.03
CA ASP A 90 20.45 -0.33 15.16
C ASP A 90 20.72 1.08 15.70
N THR A 91 21.82 1.72 15.27
CA THR A 91 22.16 3.10 15.61
C THR A 91 21.61 4.12 14.61
N VAL A 92 21.13 3.64 13.46
CA VAL A 92 20.68 4.51 12.37
C VAL A 92 19.19 4.81 12.52
N PRO A 93 18.77 6.08 12.69
CA PRO A 93 17.36 6.45 12.73
C PRO A 93 16.70 6.30 11.36
N SER A 94 15.39 6.06 11.36
CA SER A 94 14.57 5.87 10.16
C SER A 94 13.40 6.85 10.15
N SER A 95 13.02 7.32 8.96
CA SER A 95 11.81 8.09 8.70
C SER A 95 11.10 7.54 7.47
N SER A 96 9.83 7.89 7.28
CA SER A 96 9.07 7.54 6.08
C SER A 96 8.36 8.77 5.51
N VAL A 97 8.19 8.84 4.19
CA VAL A 97 7.30 9.83 3.57
C VAL A 97 5.86 9.35 3.70
N ARG A 98 4.99 10.20 4.25
CA ARG A 98 3.57 9.90 4.48
C ARG A 98 2.72 10.84 3.65
N GLY A 99 2.04 10.31 2.64
CA GLY A 99 1.18 11.08 1.74
C GLY A 99 -0.29 10.91 2.04
N VAL A 100 -1.04 12.00 1.87
CA VAL A 100 -2.51 11.99 1.75
C VAL A 100 -2.87 12.81 0.53
N VAL A 101 -3.81 12.30 -0.25
CA VAL A 101 -4.41 13.07 -1.34
C VAL A 101 -5.66 13.80 -0.88
N ASP A 102 -5.83 15.01 -1.39
CA ASP A 102 -7.10 15.73 -1.40
C ASP A 102 -7.45 16.14 -2.83
N LYS A 103 -8.54 16.89 -3.03
CA LYS A 103 -8.96 17.36 -4.36
C LYS A 103 -7.91 18.19 -5.10
N SER A 104 -7.02 18.86 -4.38
CA SER A 104 -5.97 19.70 -4.95
C SER A 104 -4.68 18.94 -5.27
N THR A 105 -4.57 17.67 -4.86
CA THR A 105 -3.38 16.85 -5.11
C THR A 105 -3.71 15.46 -5.65
N LEU A 106 -4.98 15.16 -5.94
CA LEU A 106 -5.43 13.86 -6.44
C LEU A 106 -5.40 13.88 -7.98
N PRO A 107 -4.56 13.06 -8.62
CA PRO A 107 -4.61 12.92 -10.06
C PRO A 107 -5.98 12.47 -10.55
N GLU A 108 -6.47 13.07 -11.62
CA GLU A 108 -7.80 12.78 -12.16
C GLU A 108 -7.97 11.31 -12.51
N ALA A 109 -6.96 10.72 -13.15
CA ALA A 109 -6.94 9.30 -13.51
C ALA A 109 -7.12 8.36 -12.29
N ASN A 110 -6.78 8.85 -11.09
CA ASN A 110 -6.81 8.07 -9.86
C ASN A 110 -8.04 8.37 -8.98
N GLU A 111 -8.97 9.21 -9.38
CA GLU A 111 -10.14 9.55 -8.55
C GLU A 111 -11.02 8.35 -8.24
N MET A 112 -11.34 7.57 -9.27
CA MET A 112 -12.14 6.35 -9.10
C MET A 112 -11.42 5.37 -8.17
N LEU A 113 -10.11 5.24 -8.32
CA LEU A 113 -9.27 4.37 -7.51
C LEU A 113 -9.24 4.83 -6.05
N SER A 114 -9.01 6.12 -5.83
CA SER A 114 -8.99 6.77 -4.52
C SER A 114 -10.31 6.56 -3.77
N ASN A 115 -11.44 6.80 -4.44
CA ASN A 115 -12.77 6.58 -3.86
C ASN A 115 -12.98 5.10 -3.51
N LEU A 116 -12.58 4.20 -4.41
CA LEU A 116 -12.69 2.76 -4.20
C LEU A 116 -11.86 2.31 -2.99
N LEU A 117 -10.62 2.81 -2.86
CA LEU A 117 -9.73 2.52 -1.74
C LEU A 117 -10.29 3.03 -0.43
N SER A 118 -10.74 4.28 -0.39
CA SER A 118 -11.35 4.89 0.80
C SER A 118 -12.54 4.08 1.35
N ILE A 119 -13.37 3.52 0.46
CA ILE A 119 -14.50 2.66 0.84
C ILE A 119 -14.00 1.29 1.33
N GLN A 120 -12.98 0.76 0.67
CA GLN A 120 -12.45 -0.58 0.92
C GLN A 120 -11.72 -0.71 2.25
N SER A 121 -10.87 0.26 2.57
CA SER A 121 -10.18 0.34 3.86
C SER A 121 -11.05 0.93 4.96
N GLY A 122 -12.06 1.74 4.60
CA GLY A 122 -12.77 2.59 5.55
C GLY A 122 -11.95 3.81 6.00
N ASN A 123 -10.81 4.06 5.36
CA ASN A 123 -9.88 5.14 5.69
C ASN A 123 -9.58 5.99 4.46
N LYS A 124 -9.80 7.30 4.56
CA LYS A 124 -9.52 8.27 3.49
C LYS A 124 -8.08 8.77 3.47
N ASN A 125 -7.30 8.45 4.50
CA ASN A 125 -5.93 8.93 4.67
C ASN A 125 -4.95 8.01 3.95
N HIS A 126 -4.90 8.14 2.62
CA HIS A 126 -3.98 7.39 1.77
C HIS A 126 -3.51 8.25 0.60
N ASP A 127 -2.42 7.82 -0.04
CA ASP A 127 -1.79 8.52 -1.16
C ASP A 127 -2.22 8.01 -2.54
N THR A 128 -3.31 7.23 -2.59
CA THR A 128 -3.82 6.40 -3.71
C THR A 128 -3.12 5.05 -3.93
N GLN A 129 -2.19 4.66 -3.06
CA GLN A 129 -1.63 3.30 -3.04
C GLN A 129 -1.36 2.78 -1.63
N VAL A 130 -0.92 3.62 -0.69
CA VAL A 130 -0.57 3.22 0.68
C VAL A 130 -1.31 4.11 1.68
N GLU A 131 -1.83 3.50 2.75
CA GLU A 131 -2.41 4.25 3.86
C GLU A 131 -1.33 4.93 4.70
N VAL A 132 -1.70 6.04 5.32
CA VAL A 132 -0.83 6.78 6.24
C VAL A 132 -0.34 5.94 7.42
N GLU A 133 -1.11 4.93 7.82
CA GLU A 133 -0.77 4.00 8.91
C GLU A 133 0.26 2.95 8.49
N ASP A 134 0.23 2.55 7.22
CA ASP A 134 1.19 1.61 6.62
C ASP A 134 2.42 2.31 6.03
N ALA A 135 2.37 3.63 5.85
CA ALA A 135 3.47 4.48 5.39
C ALA A 135 4.56 4.70 6.48
N VAL A 136 5.02 3.61 7.10
CA VAL A 136 5.99 3.58 8.22
C VAL A 136 7.32 2.93 7.80
N PRO A 137 8.45 3.25 8.45
CA PRO A 137 9.77 2.75 8.04
C PRO A 137 10.10 1.36 8.61
N TYR A 138 9.11 0.52 8.87
CA TYR A 138 9.25 -0.83 9.39
C TYR A 138 8.17 -1.76 8.80
N PHE A 139 8.36 -3.07 8.93
CA PHE A 139 7.44 -4.06 8.37
C PHE A 139 6.21 -4.28 9.27
N THR A 140 5.03 -3.91 8.79
CA THR A 140 3.77 -4.07 9.54
C THR A 140 3.26 -5.51 9.54
N HIS A 141 3.50 -6.24 8.44
CA HIS A 141 3.00 -7.60 8.24
C HIS A 141 3.99 -8.72 8.59
N ALA A 142 5.16 -8.38 9.15
CA ALA A 142 6.17 -9.37 9.54
C ALA A 142 6.87 -8.97 10.85
N ASP A 143 6.69 -9.77 11.90
CA ASP A 143 7.40 -9.59 13.18
C ASP A 143 8.75 -10.31 13.18
N THR A 144 9.78 -9.60 12.71
CA THR A 144 11.17 -10.10 12.68
C THR A 144 12.09 -9.24 13.56
N LYS A 145 13.33 -9.70 13.78
CA LYS A 145 14.37 -8.89 14.43
C LYS A 145 14.56 -7.55 13.73
N SER A 146 14.60 -7.57 12.39
CA SER A 146 14.76 -6.38 11.57
C SER A 146 13.55 -5.44 11.66
N SER A 147 12.32 -5.98 11.67
CA SER A 147 11.12 -5.16 11.86
C SER A 147 11.11 -4.45 13.21
N ARG A 148 11.40 -5.17 14.30
CA ARG A 148 11.50 -4.59 15.66
C ARG A 148 12.58 -3.52 15.78
N LEU A 149 13.74 -3.74 15.17
CA LEU A 149 14.84 -2.77 15.13
C LEU A 149 14.43 -1.51 14.36
N LEU A 150 13.86 -1.66 13.17
CA LEU A 150 13.39 -0.54 12.38
C LEU A 150 12.29 0.25 13.09
N LYS A 151 11.37 -0.44 13.77
CA LYS A 151 10.31 0.19 14.57
C LYS A 151 10.87 0.95 15.78
N LYS A 152 11.89 0.42 16.45
CA LYS A 152 12.60 1.12 17.53
C LYS A 152 13.27 2.40 17.03
N ASN A 153 13.75 2.39 15.78
CA ASN A 153 14.50 3.49 15.18
C ASN A 153 13.61 4.46 14.38
N ASP A 154 12.29 4.25 14.35
CA ASP A 154 11.37 5.15 13.69
C ASP A 154 11.30 6.49 14.45
N MET A 155 11.65 7.56 13.76
CA MET A 155 11.62 8.92 14.29
C MET A 155 10.29 9.62 14.04
N GLY A 156 9.39 8.98 13.29
CA GLY A 156 8.16 9.57 12.79
C GLY A 156 8.40 10.64 11.72
N SER A 157 7.32 11.07 11.10
CA SER A 157 7.31 12.12 10.08
C SER A 157 5.91 12.73 9.96
N PHE A 158 5.86 13.96 9.46
CA PHE A 158 4.59 14.60 9.16
C PHE A 158 3.93 13.98 7.94
N ILE A 159 2.60 13.96 7.99
CA ILE A 159 1.75 13.69 6.85
C ILE A 159 1.80 14.91 5.93
N GLN A 160 1.99 14.66 4.65
CA GLN A 160 2.06 15.68 3.61
C GLN A 160 0.88 15.54 2.65
N ALA A 161 0.38 16.66 2.15
CA ALA A 161 -0.50 16.69 0.99
C ALA A 161 0.31 16.35 -0.26
N THR A 162 0.36 15.06 -0.63
CA THR A 162 1.18 14.53 -1.73
C THR A 162 0.71 13.11 -2.07
N HIS A 163 1.06 12.66 -3.27
CA HIS A 163 0.83 11.30 -3.75
C HIS A 163 2.13 10.66 -4.23
N HIS A 164 2.18 9.33 -4.26
CA HIS A 164 3.36 8.59 -4.68
C HIS A 164 3.64 8.64 -6.20
N TRP A 165 2.68 9.12 -7.01
CA TRP A 165 2.85 9.29 -8.47
C TRP A 165 3.63 10.55 -8.88
N ALA A 166 3.96 11.44 -7.94
CA ALA A 166 4.78 12.63 -8.23
C ALA A 166 6.27 12.37 -7.95
N PRO A 167 7.19 12.98 -8.72
CA PRO A 167 6.96 13.69 -9.98
C PRO A 167 6.66 12.70 -11.14
N LEU A 168 5.91 13.14 -12.15
CA LEU A 168 5.70 12.33 -13.36
C LEU A 168 7.03 12.12 -14.11
N PHE A 169 7.23 10.89 -14.55
CA PHE A 169 8.25 10.56 -15.54
C PHE A 169 7.67 10.74 -16.95
N LYS A 170 8.53 11.01 -17.94
CA LYS A 170 8.12 11.26 -19.34
C LYS A 170 7.28 10.10 -19.92
N GLU A 171 7.54 8.90 -19.44
CA GLU A 171 6.89 7.66 -19.83
C GLU A 171 5.41 7.60 -19.46
N VAL A 172 4.97 8.40 -18.48
CA VAL A 172 3.60 8.40 -17.97
C VAL A 172 2.91 9.77 -18.12
N ASP A 173 3.55 10.71 -18.80
CA ASP A 173 3.03 12.07 -19.05
C ASP A 173 1.71 12.06 -19.86
N PHE A 174 1.47 11.01 -20.63
CA PHE A 174 0.21 10.81 -21.36
C PHE A 174 -1.02 10.62 -20.45
N LEU A 175 -0.82 10.39 -19.14
CA LEU A 175 -1.88 10.28 -18.15
C LEU A 175 -2.28 11.65 -17.57
N THR A 176 -1.52 12.70 -17.85
CA THR A 176 -1.79 14.05 -17.34
C THR A 176 -2.99 14.66 -18.08
N THR A 177 -4.04 15.01 -17.35
CA THR A 177 -5.21 15.70 -17.92
C THR A 177 -5.03 17.21 -17.91
N GLU A 178 -5.90 17.94 -18.63
CA GLU A 178 -5.92 19.41 -18.59
C GLU A 178 -6.08 19.94 -17.15
N ARG A 179 -6.94 19.28 -16.37
CA ARG A 179 -7.14 19.60 -14.95
C ARG A 179 -5.88 19.38 -14.13
N ASP A 180 -5.17 18.27 -14.37
CA ASP A 180 -3.94 17.95 -13.65
C ASP A 180 -2.84 18.98 -13.96
N LEU A 181 -2.78 19.51 -15.18
CA LEU A 181 -1.89 20.61 -15.57
C LEU A 181 -2.28 21.94 -14.91
N GLU A 182 -3.56 22.31 -14.93
CA GLU A 182 -4.05 23.55 -14.32
C GLU A 182 -3.79 23.61 -12.81
N LEU A 183 -3.93 22.47 -12.14
CA LEU A 183 -3.70 22.34 -10.69
C LEU A 183 -2.26 21.98 -10.34
N ALA A 184 -1.39 21.78 -11.34
CA ALA A 184 0.01 21.39 -11.17
C ALA A 184 0.16 20.14 -10.28
N ILE A 185 -0.73 19.15 -10.41
CA ILE A 185 -0.87 17.98 -9.51
C ILE A 185 0.47 17.24 -9.38
N TYR A 186 1.11 16.98 -10.51
CA TYR A 186 2.35 16.19 -10.57
C TYR A 186 3.63 17.02 -10.41
N ASP A 187 3.53 18.36 -10.41
CA ASP A 187 4.65 19.29 -10.24
C ASP A 187 4.94 19.55 -8.76
N THR A 188 4.63 18.57 -7.89
CA THR A 188 4.92 18.70 -6.47
C THR A 188 6.43 18.90 -6.28
N PRO A 189 6.87 19.84 -5.44
CA PRO A 189 8.30 20.06 -5.20
C PRO A 189 9.00 18.75 -4.82
N LYS A 190 10.03 18.36 -5.58
CA LYS A 190 10.75 17.08 -5.39
C LYS A 190 11.39 16.97 -4.00
N ASP A 191 11.64 18.11 -3.37
CA ASP A 191 12.11 18.17 -2.00
C ASP A 191 11.06 17.62 -1.01
N ARG A 192 9.76 17.55 -1.30
CA ARG A 192 8.75 16.90 -0.44
C ARG A 192 9.04 15.42 -0.14
N HIS A 193 9.76 14.72 -1.03
CA HIS A 193 10.18 13.34 -0.76
C HIS A 193 11.36 13.25 0.22
N VAL A 194 12.03 14.37 0.47
CA VAL A 194 13.27 14.44 1.27
C VAL A 194 13.11 15.36 2.49
N PHE A 195 12.13 16.28 2.47
CA PHE A 195 11.92 17.29 3.49
C PHE A 195 11.57 16.69 4.86
N PRO A 196 10.69 15.66 4.97
CA PRO A 196 10.47 15.01 6.26
C PRO A 196 11.75 14.42 6.83
N TRP A 197 12.61 13.87 5.98
CA TRP A 197 13.89 13.33 6.39
C TRP A 197 14.84 14.45 6.85
N ILE A 198 14.94 15.56 6.12
CA ILE A 198 15.75 16.73 6.52
C ILE A 198 15.26 17.29 7.85
N GLU A 199 13.95 17.45 8.01
CA GLU A 199 13.33 17.98 9.22
C GLU A 199 13.63 17.08 10.43
N VAL A 200 13.42 15.78 10.29
CA VAL A 200 13.76 14.80 11.34
C VAL A 200 15.24 14.89 11.69
N ASN A 201 16.12 14.84 10.68
CA ASN A 201 17.56 14.95 10.93
C ASN A 201 17.96 16.28 11.59
N ALA A 202 17.28 17.38 11.28
CA ALA A 202 17.52 18.67 11.92
C ALA A 202 17.01 18.71 13.37
N ARG A 203 15.82 18.14 13.64
CA ARG A 203 15.24 18.06 14.99
C ARG A 203 16.10 17.26 15.96
N PHE A 204 16.71 16.18 15.47
CA PHE A 204 17.55 15.30 16.28
C PHE A 204 19.05 15.63 16.20
N GLY A 205 19.40 16.81 15.67
CA GLY A 205 20.78 17.33 15.69
C GLY A 205 21.77 16.59 14.77
N ILE A 206 21.27 15.75 13.86
CA ILE A 206 22.09 15.07 12.84
C ILE A 206 22.56 16.07 11.80
N ILE A 207 21.66 16.97 11.37
CA ILE A 207 22.00 18.14 10.55
C ILE A 207 22.17 19.33 11.49
N LYS A 208 23.36 19.93 11.50
CA LYS A 208 23.62 21.16 12.24
C LYS A 208 22.87 22.31 11.56
N ARG A 209 22.03 23.02 12.32
CA ARG A 209 21.52 24.34 11.89
C ARG A 209 22.71 25.28 11.76
N LYS A 210 22.92 25.84 10.57
CA LYS A 210 23.87 26.94 10.36
C LYS A 210 23.24 28.25 10.79
#